data_AF-A0AAZ3RMA8-F1
#
_entry.id   AF-A0AAZ3RMA8-F1
#
_cell.length_a   1.000
_cell.length_b   1.000
_cell.length_c   1.000
_cell.angle_alpha   90.00
_cell.angle_beta   90.00
_cell.angle_gamma   90.00
#
_symmetry.space_group_name_H-M   'P 1'
#
loop_
_entity.id
_entity.type
_entity.pdbx_description
1 polymer ?
#
loop_
_entity_poly.entity_id
_entity_poly.type
_entity_poly.pdbx_seq_one_letter_code
_entity_poly.pdbx_strand_id
1 'polypeptide(L)'
;MRVENYVDILKQHLKTSVRKLKLGHKWVFQMDNDPKHTSKVVAKRLKDNKVKVLEWPSQSPDLNPTENLWPELKKRVQVGGLQT
;
A
#
# COMPACT_ATOMS: atom_id res chain seq x y z
N MET A 1 13.56 -0.46 -4.13
CA MET A 1 13.28 -0.70 -2.70
C MET A 1 13.54 -2.17 -2.41
N ARG A 2 14.24 -2.50 -1.31
CA ARG A 2 14.47 -3.90 -0.90
C ARG A 2 13.29 -4.47 -0.13
N VAL A 3 13.23 -5.80 0.02
CA VAL A 3 12.12 -6.48 0.72
C VAL A 3 12.07 -6.07 2.20
N GLU A 4 13.23 -5.92 2.84
CA GLU A 4 13.35 -5.53 4.24
C GLU A 4 12.74 -4.15 4.47
N ASN A 5 13.03 -3.20 3.57
CA ASN A 5 12.44 -1.85 3.62
C ASN A 5 10.92 -1.90 3.51
N TYR A 6 10.37 -2.79 2.69
CA TYR A 6 8.92 -2.95 2.57
C TYR A 6 8.31 -3.51 3.86
N VAL A 7 8.94 -4.50 4.48
CA VAL A 7 8.52 -5.03 5.78
C VAL A 7 8.49 -3.94 6.85
N ASP A 8 9.49 -3.06 6.86
CA ASP A 8 9.54 -1.93 7.78
C ASP A 8 8.43 -0.90 7.52
N ILE A 9 8.16 -0.57 6.25
CA ILE A 9 7.04 0.29 5.86
C ILE A 9 5.71 -0.29 6.36
N LEU A 10 5.46 -1.59 6.12
CA LEU A 10 4.26 -2.26 6.61
C LEU A 10 4.17 -2.23 8.15
N LYS A 11 5.30 -2.44 8.84
CA LYS A 11 5.36 -2.40 10.31
C LYS A 11 5.00 -1.02 10.86
N GLN A 12 5.52 0.05 10.25
CA GLN A 12 5.34 1.41 10.75
C GLN A 12 3.97 1.99 10.38
N HIS A 13 3.51 1.77 9.15
CA HIS A 13 2.41 2.55 8.60
C HIS A 13 1.08 1.80 8.53
N LEU A 14 1.06 0.47 8.31
CA LEU A 14 -0.19 -0.23 7.99
C LEU A 14 -1.26 -0.07 9.07
N LYS A 15 -0.97 -0.50 10.30
CA LYS A 15 -1.93 -0.41 11.42
C LYS A 15 -2.22 1.03 11.82
N THR A 16 -1.23 1.91 11.71
CA THR A 16 -1.38 3.35 11.99
C THR A 16 -2.38 3.99 11.03
N SER A 17 -2.28 3.70 9.72
CA SER A 17 -3.21 4.18 8.70
C SER A 17 -4.61 3.65 8.91
N VAL A 18 -4.78 2.35 9.22
CA VAL A 18 -6.09 1.75 9.54
C VAL A 18 -6.78 2.50 10.69
N ARG A 19 -6.02 2.82 11.75
CA ARG A 19 -6.54 3.59 12.90
C ARG A 19 -6.91 5.01 12.51
N LYS A 20 -6.03 5.72 11.80
CA LYS A 20 -6.26 7.11 11.35
C LYS A 20 -7.48 7.23 10.45
N LEU A 21 -7.67 6.27 9.54
CA LEU A 21 -8.80 6.20 8.62
C LEU A 21 -10.07 5.60 9.23
N LYS A 22 -10.01 5.13 10.48
CA LYS A 22 -11.15 4.54 11.21
C LYS A 22 -11.85 3.41 10.46
N LEU A 23 -11.09 2.53 9.79
CA LEU A 23 -11.64 1.46 8.92
C LEU A 23 -12.33 0.31 9.67
N GLY A 24 -12.41 0.37 11.00
CA GLY A 24 -12.98 -0.68 11.84
C GLY A 24 -12.19 -2.00 11.75
N HIS A 25 -12.89 -3.12 11.91
CA HIS A 25 -12.26 -4.45 12.01
C HIS A 25 -12.33 -5.29 10.73
N LYS A 26 -13.12 -4.89 9.73
CA LYS A 26 -13.38 -5.67 8.50
C LYS A 26 -12.64 -5.14 7.26
N TRP A 27 -11.53 -4.45 7.45
CA TRP A 27 -10.72 -3.92 6.35
C TRP A 27 -9.95 -5.05 5.64
N VAL A 28 -9.64 -4.81 4.36
CA VAL A 28 -8.84 -5.69 3.51
C VAL A 28 -7.67 -4.89 2.97
N PHE A 29 -6.48 -5.49 2.95
CA PHE A 29 -5.29 -4.88 2.40
C PHE A 29 -5.10 -5.27 0.94
N GLN A 30 -4.89 -4.29 0.07
CA GLN A 30 -4.57 -4.53 -1.35
C GLN A 30 -3.10 -4.21 -1.60
N MET A 31 -2.44 -5.08 -2.37
CA MET A 31 -1.10 -4.90 -2.92
C MET A 31 -1.02 -5.62 -4.28
N ASP A 32 -0.12 -5.16 -5.16
CA ASP A 32 0.16 -5.86 -6.41
C ASP A 32 0.99 -7.15 -6.20
N ASN A 33 1.18 -7.89 -7.28
CA ASN A 33 1.95 -9.14 -7.29
C ASN A 33 3.46 -8.93 -7.53
N ASP A 34 4.02 -7.75 -7.25
CA ASP A 34 5.47 -7.54 -7.35
C ASP A 34 6.22 -8.61 -6.52
N PRO A 35 7.28 -9.24 -7.05
CA PRO A 35 8.04 -10.27 -6.35
C PRO A 35 8.46 -9.90 -4.92
N LYS A 36 8.69 -8.61 -4.65
CA LYS A 36 9.03 -8.15 -3.29
C LYS A 36 7.86 -8.26 -2.32
N HIS A 37 6.64 -7.97 -2.79
CA HIS A 37 5.40 -8.00 -1.99
C HIS A 37 4.91 -9.44 -1.76
N THR A 38 5.19 -10.34 -2.70
CA THR A 38 4.82 -11.76 -2.60
C THR A 38 5.90 -12.64 -1.95
N SER A 39 7.02 -12.05 -1.54
CA SER A 39 8.12 -12.76 -0.88
C SER A 39 7.68 -13.46 0.42
N LYS A 40 8.37 -14.56 0.78
CA LYS A 40 8.05 -15.38 1.97
C LYS A 40 8.04 -14.57 3.26
N VAL A 41 8.97 -13.62 3.41
CA VAL A 41 9.07 -12.79 4.62
C VAL A 41 7.89 -11.83 4.75
N VAL A 42 7.43 -11.24 3.64
CA VAL A 42 6.25 -10.37 3.62
C VAL A 42 4.98 -11.17 3.87
N ALA A 43 4.81 -12.30 3.20
CA ALA A 43 3.67 -13.19 3.41
C ALA A 43 3.57 -13.64 4.88
N LYS A 44 4.69 -14.06 5.49
CA LYS A 44 4.75 -14.39 6.92
C LYS A 44 4.37 -13.18 7.79
N ARG A 45 4.91 -12.00 7.50
CA ARG A 45 4.62 -10.78 8.26
C ARG A 45 3.13 -10.43 8.26
N LEU A 46 2.47 -10.51 7.11
CA LEU A 46 1.03 -10.23 6.96
C LEU A 46 0.19 -11.25 7.73
N LYS A 47 0.54 -12.54 7.61
CA LYS A 47 -0.09 -13.63 8.35
C LYS A 47 0.04 -13.46 9.87
N ASP A 48 1.24 -13.22 10.37
CA ASP A 48 1.50 -13.02 11.81
C ASP A 48 0.73 -11.81 12.37
N ASN A 49 0.46 -10.81 11.53
CA ASN A 49 -0.30 -9.62 11.90
C ASN A 49 -1.82 -9.74 11.66
N LYS A 50 -2.32 -10.91 11.23
CA LYS A 50 -3.72 -11.17 10.92
C LYS A 50 -4.30 -10.20 9.87
N VAL A 51 -3.48 -9.84 8.89
CA VAL A 51 -3.89 -8.96 7.79
C VAL A 51 -4.56 -9.80 6.72
N LYS A 52 -5.82 -9.46 6.39
CA LYS A 52 -6.51 -10.04 5.22
C LYS A 52 -6.01 -9.31 3.97
N VAL A 53 -5.46 -10.07 3.03
CA VAL A 53 -4.96 -9.54 1.75
C VAL A 53 -6.01 -9.83 0.66
N LEU A 54 -6.25 -8.84 -0.21
CA LEU A 54 -7.10 -8.98 -1.39
C LEU A 54 -6.36 -9.80 -2.43
N GLU A 55 -7.02 -10.78 -3.04
CA GLU A 55 -6.48 -11.46 -4.21
C GLU A 55 -6.37 -10.48 -5.38
N TRP A 56 -5.22 -10.47 -6.04
CA TRP A 56 -4.92 -9.48 -7.06
C TRP A 56 -4.53 -10.14 -8.39
N PRO A 57 -5.17 -9.80 -9.51
CA PRO A 57 -4.74 -10.25 -10.82
C PRO A 57 -3.45 -9.56 -11.27
N SER A 58 -2.55 -10.31 -11.88
CA SER A 58 -1.31 -9.75 -12.44
C SER A 58 -1.61 -8.76 -13.57
N GLN A 59 -0.72 -7.77 -13.75
CA GLN A 59 -0.79 -6.76 -14.82
C GLN A 59 -2.12 -5.99 -14.90
N SER A 60 -2.77 -5.76 -13.76
CA SER A 60 -4.05 -5.04 -13.68
C SER A 60 -3.91 -3.69 -12.96
N PRO A 61 -3.13 -2.73 -13.50
CA PRO A 61 -2.98 -1.40 -12.88
C PRO A 61 -4.27 -0.60 -12.89
N ASP A 62 -5.15 -0.83 -13.87
CA ASP A 62 -6.48 -0.24 -14.02
C ASP A 62 -7.40 -0.53 -12.82
N LEU A 63 -7.18 -1.66 -12.14
CA LEU A 63 -7.94 -2.03 -10.96
C LEU A 63 -7.43 -1.33 -9.69
N ASN A 64 -6.23 -0.74 -9.69
CA ASN A 64 -5.61 -0.14 -8.50
C ASN A 64 -6.03 1.33 -8.35
N PRO A 65 -6.85 1.69 -7.34
CA PRO A 65 -7.28 3.07 -7.14
C PRO A 65 -6.11 4.05 -6.89
N THR A 66 -4.96 3.56 -6.44
CA THR A 66 -3.77 4.39 -6.19
C THR A 66 -3.20 4.98 -7.49
N GLU A 67 -3.35 4.28 -8.63
CA GLU A 67 -2.94 4.81 -9.94
C GLU A 67 -3.70 6.08 -10.32
N ASN A 68 -4.94 6.23 -9.84
CA ASN A 68 -5.72 7.46 -10.02
C ASN A 68 -5.29 8.57 -9.03
N LEU A 69 -4.74 8.22 -7.87
CA LEU A 69 -4.30 9.18 -6.86
C LEU A 69 -2.96 9.85 -7.22
N TRP A 70 -2.04 9.13 -7.88
CA TRP A 70 -0.72 9.67 -8.21
C TRP A 70 -0.74 10.90 -9.14
N PRO A 71 -1.53 10.93 -10.24
CA PRO A 71 -1.62 12.12 -11.09
C PRO A 71 -2.18 13.33 -10.35
N GLU A 72 -3.20 13.13 -9.50
CA GLU A 72 -3.78 14.20 -8.68
C GLU A 72 -2.77 14.75 -7.67
N LEU A 73 -2.01 13.87 -7.00
CA LEU A 73 -0.93 14.29 -6.12
C LEU A 73 0.14 15.10 -6.89
N LYS A 74 0.56 14.61 -8.06
CA LYS A 74 1.53 15.29 -8.91
C LYS A 74 1.06 16.68 -9.32
N LYS A 75 -0.22 16.80 -9.72
CA LYS A 75 -0.84 18.08 -10.06
C LYS A 75 -0.79 19.07 -8.90
N ARG A 76 -1.14 18.63 -7.68
CA ARG A 76 -1.11 19.50 -6.48
C ARG A 76 0.31 19.94 -6.12
N VAL A 77 1.30 19.05 -6.22
CA VAL A 77 2.71 19.39 -5.98
C VAL A 77 3.21 20.40 -7.02
N GLN A 78 2.84 20.24 -8.29
CA GLN A 78 3.22 21.19 -9.35
C GLN A 78 2.60 22.57 -9.16
N VAL A 79 1.32 22.64 -8.76
CA VAL A 79 0.65 23.92 -8.46
C VAL A 79 1.26 24.60 -7.23
N GLY A 80 1.64 23.82 -6.20
CA GLY A 80 2.30 24.35 -5.00
C GLY A 80 3.75 24.81 -5.22
N GLY A 81 4.42 24.34 -6.28
CA GLY A 81 5.77 24.75 -6.65
C GLY A 81 5.87 26.06 -7.44
N LEU A 82 4.74 26.69 -7.78
CA LEU A 82 4.67 27.99 -8.46
C LEU A 82 4.25 29.14 -7.51
N GLN A 83 4.19 28.88 -6.19
CA GLN A 83 3.84 29.88 -5.17
C GLN A 83 5.01 30.23 -4.22
N THR A 84 6.26 30.04 -4.66
CA THR A 84 7.46 30.58 -3.97
C THR A 84 8.17 31.58 -4.84
#